data_AF-A0A2A4IQR0-F1
#
_entry.id   AF-A0A2A4IQR0-F1
#
_cell.length_a   1.000
_cell.length_b   1.000
_cell.length_c   1.000
_cell.angle_alpha   90.00
_cell.angle_beta   90.00
_cell.angle_gamma   90.00
#
_symmetry.space_group_name_H-M   'P 1'
#
loop_
_entity.id
_entity.type
_entity.pdbx_description
1 polymer ?
#
loop_
_entity_poly.entity_id
_entity_poly.type
_entity_poly.pdbx_seq_one_letter_code
_entity_poly.pdbx_strand_id
1 'polypeptide(L)'
;MLSLFDTAKRILKSFFDDNLFSIDNILSSTKIEALVRAIDKGIKKDYDKVLKSVNKEVRSKLKNEYNKFIKKGVFRTAPSLQKYKIEDLKPDFKKELESRINVSLSYITTQDKNTIEEIKNRLMNFVSIPHPNKNLKELEYDFWNDVLPEKAKKNYKTNKWQNMIIRDQQHKLVSNMTYITATKNNAIGFIWKNRKDIRVVGNPSGLYPKGDKMHNNHWQREGKLYLFRNSEALKKGLIKKTKDVHYADEIEDGLPGIPINCRCTMRLIYRLYEIPAEYKNIITKKGLEYS
;
A
#
# COMPACT_ATOMS: atom_id res chain seq x y z
N MET A 1 26.63 -3.16 20.97
CA MET A 1 26.33 -4.24 20.02
C MET A 1 27.03 -5.48 20.52
N LEU A 2 26.31 -6.42 21.15
CA LEU A 2 26.88 -7.74 21.42
C LEU A 2 27.01 -8.47 20.10
N SER A 3 28.17 -9.07 19.82
CA SER A 3 28.34 -9.84 18.60
C SER A 3 27.40 -11.05 18.64
N LEU A 4 26.92 -11.50 17.48
CA LEU A 4 26.14 -12.74 17.39
C LEU A 4 26.90 -13.94 18.00
N PHE A 5 28.23 -13.86 18.02
CA PHE A 5 29.14 -14.83 18.63
C PHE A 5 29.00 -14.90 20.16
N ASP A 6 28.90 -13.75 20.85
CA ASP A 6 28.72 -13.70 22.31
C ASP A 6 27.35 -14.22 22.72
N THR A 7 26.34 -14.00 21.88
CA THR A 7 24.97 -14.47 22.10
C THR A 7 24.88 -16.00 21.92
N ALA A 8 25.51 -16.54 20.88
CA ALA A 8 25.58 -17.99 20.64
C ALA A 8 26.36 -18.71 21.76
N LYS A 9 27.44 -18.11 22.27
CA LYS A 9 28.25 -18.66 23.36
C LYS A 9 27.47 -18.74 24.68
N ARG A 10 26.64 -17.72 24.99
CA ARG A 10 25.74 -17.74 26.16
C ARG A 10 24.67 -18.83 26.06
N ILE A 11 24.06 -18.99 24.89
CA ILE A 11 23.02 -20.00 24.66
C ILE A 11 23.63 -21.40 24.80
N LEU A 12 24.78 -21.65 24.18
CA LEU A 12 25.45 -22.94 24.29
C LEU A 12 25.86 -23.25 25.73
N LYS A 13 26.38 -22.27 26.48
CA LYS A 13 26.73 -22.46 27.89
C LYS A 13 25.53 -22.88 28.75
N SER A 14 24.36 -22.27 28.53
CA SER A 14 23.12 -22.63 29.25
C SER A 14 22.55 -24.02 28.92
N PHE A 15 23.04 -24.69 27.86
CA PHE A 15 22.57 -26.03 27.46
C PHE A 15 23.43 -27.17 28.03
N PHE A 16 24.62 -26.89 28.57
CA PHE A 16 25.60 -27.92 28.96
C PHE A 16 26.06 -27.83 30.43
N ASP A 17 25.31 -27.14 31.30
CA ASP A 17 25.68 -26.94 32.71
C ASP A 17 25.39 -28.14 33.64
N ASP A 18 24.82 -29.25 33.14
CA ASP A 18 24.67 -30.48 33.92
C ASP A 18 25.71 -31.54 33.50
N ASN A 19 26.72 -31.70 34.36
CA ASN A 19 27.84 -32.64 34.29
C ASN A 19 27.61 -33.91 33.46
N LEU A 20 28.13 -33.93 32.22
CA LEU A 20 28.72 -35.13 31.63
C LEU A 20 29.68 -34.71 30.50
N PHE A 21 30.96 -35.05 30.66
CA PHE A 21 32.10 -34.80 29.76
C PHE A 21 32.76 -33.42 29.87
N SER A 22 34.05 -33.40 30.24
CA SER A 22 34.90 -32.21 30.21
C SER A 22 34.92 -31.65 28.79
N ILE A 23 34.25 -30.52 28.62
CA ILE A 23 34.02 -29.81 27.35
C ILE A 23 35.34 -29.47 26.63
N ASP A 24 36.46 -29.38 27.36
CA ASP A 24 37.76 -28.96 26.82
C ASP A 24 38.35 -29.90 25.76
N ASN A 25 37.95 -31.18 25.71
CA ASN A 25 38.43 -32.14 24.70
C ASN A 25 37.55 -32.27 23.46
N ILE A 26 36.33 -31.72 23.47
CA ILE A 26 35.40 -31.76 22.31
C ILE A 26 35.49 -30.44 21.52
N LEU A 27 35.95 -29.36 22.15
CA LEU A 27 35.93 -28.01 21.62
C LEU A 27 37.30 -27.52 21.15
N SER A 28 37.79 -27.99 20.00
CA SER A 28 38.70 -27.14 19.23
C SER A 28 37.86 -25.96 18.70
N SER A 29 38.29 -24.73 18.97
CA SER A 29 37.62 -23.48 18.53
C SER A 29 37.20 -23.52 17.05
N THR A 30 38.01 -24.19 16.23
CA THR A 30 37.77 -24.47 14.80
C THR A 30 36.49 -25.24 14.48
N LYS A 31 36.07 -26.24 15.28
CA LYS A 31 34.87 -27.06 14.97
C LYS A 31 33.57 -26.35 15.36
N ILE A 32 33.54 -25.62 16.47
CA ILE A 32 32.41 -24.75 16.81
C ILE A 32 32.32 -23.59 15.82
N GLU A 33 33.44 -22.96 15.46
CA GLU A 33 33.43 -21.91 14.43
C GLU A 33 32.93 -22.44 13.09
N ALA A 34 33.34 -23.64 12.68
CA ALA A 34 32.83 -24.28 11.48
C ALA A 34 31.31 -24.57 11.57
N LEU A 35 30.82 -25.03 12.73
CA LEU A 35 29.41 -25.28 12.97
C LEU A 35 28.58 -23.99 12.98
N VAL A 36 29.05 -22.94 13.66
CA VAL A 36 28.43 -21.60 13.67
C VAL A 36 28.43 -21.00 12.27
N ARG A 37 29.54 -21.09 11.52
CA ARG A 37 29.60 -20.66 10.11
C ARG A 37 28.68 -21.49 9.21
N ALA A 38 28.54 -22.80 9.45
CA ALA A 38 27.64 -23.66 8.70
C ALA A 38 26.16 -23.35 9.00
N ILE A 39 25.82 -23.07 10.26
CA ILE A 39 24.50 -22.61 10.70
C ILE A 39 24.20 -21.24 10.10
N ASP A 40 25.13 -20.29 10.17
CA ASP A 40 24.98 -18.95 9.57
C ASP A 40 24.85 -19.01 8.05
N LYS A 41 25.67 -19.83 7.37
CA LYS A 41 25.57 -20.08 5.92
C LYS A 41 24.26 -20.78 5.55
N GLY A 42 23.75 -21.69 6.39
CA GLY A 42 22.46 -22.36 6.21
C GLY A 42 21.28 -21.40 6.41
N ILE A 43 21.31 -20.59 7.46
CA ILE A 43 20.33 -19.53 7.74
C ILE A 43 20.34 -18.50 6.60
N LYS A 44 21.52 -18.06 6.16
CA LYS A 44 21.68 -17.12 5.04
C LYS A 44 21.16 -17.70 3.73
N LYS A 45 21.47 -18.97 3.41
CA LYS A 45 20.96 -19.64 2.21
C LYS A 45 19.44 -19.76 2.20
N ASP A 46 18.84 -20.08 3.35
CA ASP A 46 17.38 -20.16 3.48
C ASP A 46 16.73 -18.78 3.45
N TYR A 47 17.35 -17.78 4.07
CA TYR A 47 16.94 -16.39 4.00
C TYR A 47 17.00 -15.85 2.56
N ASP A 48 18.09 -16.10 1.84
CA ASP A 48 18.25 -15.72 0.42
C ASP A 48 17.19 -16.40 -0.46
N LYS A 49 16.83 -17.66 -0.17
CA LYS A 49 15.77 -18.39 -0.88
C LYS A 49 14.39 -17.76 -0.62
N VAL A 50 14.09 -17.41 0.62
CA VAL A 50 12.85 -16.70 1.00
C VAL A 50 12.80 -15.32 0.35
N LEU A 51 13.90 -14.56 0.41
CA LEU A 51 14.01 -13.23 -0.19
C LEU A 51 13.79 -13.28 -1.70
N LYS A 52 14.39 -14.26 -2.39
CA LYS A 52 14.16 -14.49 -3.83
C LYS A 52 12.70 -14.83 -4.13
N SER A 53 12.05 -15.66 -3.30
CA SER A 53 10.65 -16.04 -3.46
C SER A 53 9.70 -14.84 -3.28
N VAL A 54 9.87 -14.09 -2.19
CA VAL A 54 9.10 -12.86 -1.89
C VAL A 54 9.28 -11.84 -3.02
N ASN A 55 10.52 -11.62 -3.46
CA ASN A 55 10.83 -10.70 -4.56
C ASN A 55 10.11 -11.11 -5.85
N LYS A 56 10.17 -12.41 -6.22
CA LYS A 56 9.46 -12.94 -7.39
C LYS A 56 7.94 -12.72 -7.29
N GLU A 57 7.35 -12.97 -6.12
CA GLU A 57 5.91 -12.83 -5.91
C GLU A 57 5.45 -11.37 -5.99
N VAL A 58 6.11 -10.46 -5.25
CA VAL A 58 5.81 -9.02 -5.25
C VAL A 58 5.89 -8.48 -6.68
N ARG A 59 6.98 -8.77 -7.40
CA ARG A 59 7.16 -8.35 -8.79
C ARG A 59 6.05 -8.89 -9.68
N SER A 60 5.71 -10.16 -9.55
CA SER A 60 4.66 -10.80 -10.36
C SER A 60 3.30 -10.13 -10.13
N LYS A 61 2.88 -9.98 -8.87
CA LYS A 61 1.57 -9.41 -8.51
C LYS A 61 1.43 -7.95 -8.93
N LEU A 62 2.46 -7.12 -8.73
CA LEU A 62 2.44 -5.72 -9.15
C LEU A 62 2.54 -5.55 -10.67
N LYS A 63 3.37 -6.36 -11.36
CA LYS A 63 3.44 -6.35 -12.83
C LYS A 63 2.12 -6.79 -13.46
N ASN A 64 1.44 -7.77 -12.86
CA ASN A 64 0.12 -8.18 -13.31
C ASN A 64 -0.91 -7.06 -13.16
N GLU A 65 -0.89 -6.32 -12.05
CA GLU A 65 -1.80 -5.19 -11.85
C GLU A 65 -1.50 -4.02 -12.80
N TYR A 66 -0.23 -3.68 -12.98
CA TYR A 66 0.23 -2.74 -14.01
C TYR A 66 -0.31 -3.13 -15.39
N ASN A 67 -0.11 -4.40 -15.80
CA ASN A 67 -0.55 -4.89 -17.10
C ASN A 67 -2.08 -4.83 -17.26
N LYS A 68 -2.84 -5.14 -16.21
CA LYS A 68 -4.31 -5.00 -16.22
C LYS A 68 -4.72 -3.53 -16.37
N PHE A 69 -4.04 -2.63 -15.68
CA PHE A 69 -4.33 -1.20 -15.73
C PHE A 69 -4.11 -0.63 -17.13
N ILE A 70 -2.92 -0.83 -17.73
CA ILE A 70 -2.61 -0.29 -19.06
C ILE A 70 -3.51 -0.88 -20.16
N LYS A 71 -3.94 -2.14 -20.02
CA LYS A 71 -4.77 -2.81 -21.03
C LYS A 71 -6.24 -2.35 -20.97
N LYS A 72 -6.80 -2.22 -19.77
CA LYS A 72 -8.24 -1.99 -19.57
C LYS A 72 -8.58 -1.05 -18.41
N GLY A 73 -7.77 -1.03 -17.35
CA GLY A 73 -8.08 -0.26 -16.14
C GLY A 73 -8.13 1.25 -16.37
N VAL A 74 -7.20 1.79 -17.16
CA VAL A 74 -7.16 3.24 -17.47
C VAL A 74 -8.44 3.74 -18.14
N PHE A 75 -9.08 2.94 -18.99
CA PHE A 75 -10.34 3.31 -19.65
C PHE A 75 -11.55 3.24 -18.70
N ARG A 76 -11.44 2.55 -17.56
CA ARG A 76 -12.49 2.59 -16.53
C ARG A 76 -12.45 3.90 -15.75
N THR A 77 -11.27 4.45 -15.53
CA THR A 77 -11.06 5.70 -14.80
C THR A 77 -11.12 6.91 -15.73
N ALA A 78 -10.74 6.75 -17.00
CA ALA A 78 -10.72 7.78 -18.03
C ALA A 78 -11.30 7.25 -19.37
N PRO A 79 -12.63 7.06 -19.47
CA PRO A 79 -13.24 6.45 -20.65
C PRO A 79 -13.01 7.21 -21.96
N SER A 80 -12.82 8.52 -21.87
CA SER A 80 -12.61 9.42 -23.00
C SER A 80 -11.16 9.55 -23.46
N LEU A 81 -10.21 8.89 -22.78
CA LEU A 81 -8.79 8.98 -23.13
C LEU A 81 -8.47 8.14 -24.37
N GLN A 82 -7.70 8.71 -25.30
CA GLN A 82 -7.26 8.00 -26.50
C GLN A 82 -6.11 7.03 -26.19
N LYS A 83 -6.09 5.88 -26.87
CA LYS A 83 -5.11 4.79 -26.63
C LYS A 83 -3.65 5.22 -26.73
N TYR A 84 -3.29 6.05 -27.72
CA TYR A 84 -1.89 6.46 -27.93
C TYR A 84 -1.32 7.25 -26.75
N LYS A 85 -2.17 8.01 -26.04
CA LYS A 85 -1.78 8.74 -24.83
C LYS A 85 -1.34 7.84 -23.68
N ILE A 86 -1.65 6.54 -23.72
CA ILE A 86 -1.19 5.57 -22.72
C ILE A 86 0.26 5.16 -23.00
N GLU A 87 0.66 5.09 -24.27
CA GLU A 87 2.03 4.74 -24.66
C GLU A 87 3.02 5.79 -24.13
N ASP A 88 2.67 7.07 -24.26
CA ASP A 88 3.47 8.19 -23.75
C ASP A 88 3.64 8.17 -22.21
N LEU A 89 2.69 7.56 -21.49
CA LEU A 89 2.72 7.47 -20.03
C LEU A 89 3.47 6.25 -19.51
N LYS A 90 3.81 5.28 -20.38
CA LYS A 90 4.50 4.05 -19.96
C LYS A 90 5.79 4.31 -19.16
N PRO A 91 6.65 5.28 -19.52
CA PRO A 91 7.85 5.58 -18.73
C PRO A 91 7.53 5.96 -17.28
N ASP A 92 6.56 6.86 -17.07
CA ASP A 92 6.16 7.31 -15.73
C ASP A 92 5.46 6.17 -14.96
N PHE A 93 4.64 5.35 -15.62
CA PHE A 93 4.04 4.19 -14.99
C PHE A 93 5.07 3.12 -14.59
N LYS A 94 6.16 2.94 -15.36
CA LYS A 94 7.24 2.01 -15.01
C LYS A 94 7.98 2.48 -13.76
N LYS A 95 8.27 3.78 -13.66
CA LYS A 95 8.88 4.37 -12.45
C LYS A 95 8.01 4.14 -11.21
N GLU A 96 6.70 4.35 -11.34
CA GLU A 96 5.76 4.09 -10.25
C GLU A 96 5.69 2.60 -9.89
N LEU A 97 5.68 1.69 -10.88
CA LEU A 97 5.74 0.24 -10.64
C LEU A 97 7.01 -0.16 -9.87
N GLU A 98 8.17 0.34 -10.27
CA GLU A 98 9.45 0.07 -9.62
C GLU A 98 9.47 0.59 -8.17
N SER A 99 8.97 1.81 -7.97
CA SER A 99 8.79 2.40 -6.63
C SER A 99 7.96 1.48 -5.72
N ARG A 100 6.80 1.01 -6.19
CA ARG A 100 5.93 0.12 -5.41
C ARG A 100 6.54 -1.25 -5.14
N ILE A 101 7.31 -1.80 -6.08
CA ILE A 101 8.06 -3.04 -5.85
C ILE A 101 9.07 -2.83 -4.72
N ASN A 102 9.86 -1.75 -4.78
CA ASN A 102 10.90 -1.48 -3.79
C ASN A 102 10.31 -1.21 -2.40
N VAL A 103 9.24 -0.42 -2.31
CA VAL A 103 8.51 -0.16 -1.06
C VAL A 103 7.91 -1.45 -0.49
N SER A 104 7.27 -2.28 -1.32
CA SER A 104 6.72 -3.58 -0.88
C SER A 104 7.80 -4.49 -0.33
N LEU A 105 8.93 -4.58 -1.04
CA LEU A 105 10.06 -5.40 -0.59
C LEU A 105 10.61 -4.89 0.71
N SER A 106 10.86 -3.58 0.83
CA SER A 106 11.29 -2.97 2.08
C SER A 106 10.34 -3.34 3.21
N TYR A 107 9.03 -3.13 3.07
CA TYR A 107 8.10 -3.48 4.13
C TYR A 107 8.14 -4.95 4.49
N ILE A 108 8.23 -5.85 3.52
CA ILE A 108 8.21 -7.29 3.79
C ILE A 108 9.52 -7.80 4.40
N THR A 109 10.65 -7.18 4.06
CA THR A 109 11.99 -7.70 4.38
C THR A 109 12.68 -6.97 5.52
N THR A 110 12.18 -5.80 5.91
CA THR A 110 12.84 -4.91 6.87
C THR A 110 12.42 -5.22 8.31
N GLN A 111 13.42 -5.20 9.22
CA GLN A 111 13.26 -5.21 10.68
C GLN A 111 13.60 -3.86 11.33
N ASP A 112 13.83 -2.80 10.54
CA ASP A 112 14.14 -1.46 11.03
C ASP A 112 12.95 -0.83 11.75
N LYS A 113 13.23 -0.18 12.89
CA LYS A 113 12.24 0.43 13.77
C LYS A 113 11.43 1.54 13.11
N ASN A 114 12.01 2.35 12.23
CA ASN A 114 11.28 3.45 11.57
C ASN A 114 10.27 2.91 10.56
N THR A 115 10.68 1.92 9.77
CA THR A 115 9.81 1.19 8.85
C THR A 115 8.74 0.42 9.60
N ILE A 116 9.08 -0.20 10.74
CA ILE A 116 8.11 -0.84 11.64
C ILE A 116 7.10 0.17 12.19
N GLU A 117 7.51 1.38 12.56
CA GLU A 117 6.58 2.42 13.05
C GLU A 117 5.70 2.99 11.93
N GLU A 118 6.21 3.16 10.69
CA GLU A 118 5.39 3.53 9.53
C GLU A 118 4.37 2.43 9.19
N ILE A 119 4.81 1.16 9.23
CA ILE A 119 3.96 -0.02 9.08
C ILE A 119 2.90 -0.01 10.18
N LYS A 120 3.29 0.16 11.45
CA LYS A 120 2.40 0.24 12.61
C LYS A 120 1.38 1.36 12.44
N ASN A 121 1.77 2.58 12.07
CA ASN A 121 0.84 3.67 11.82
C ASN A 121 -0.16 3.33 10.70
N ARG A 122 0.31 2.71 9.60
CA ARG A 122 -0.57 2.24 8.53
C ARG A 122 -1.51 1.12 8.95
N LEU A 123 -1.09 0.28 9.88
CA LEU A 123 -1.89 -0.80 10.40
C LEU A 123 -2.85 -0.34 11.48
N MET A 124 -2.46 0.63 12.30
CA MET A 124 -3.38 1.30 13.20
C MET A 124 -4.53 1.91 12.41
N ASN A 125 -4.29 2.45 11.21
CA ASN A 125 -5.36 2.87 10.27
C ASN A 125 -6.22 1.72 9.72
N PHE A 126 -5.75 0.47 9.80
CA PHE A 126 -6.52 -0.73 9.45
C PHE A 126 -7.25 -1.33 10.65
N VAL A 127 -6.65 -1.25 11.84
CA VAL A 127 -7.18 -1.82 13.10
C VAL A 127 -8.19 -0.86 13.77
N SER A 128 -8.11 0.44 13.48
CA SER A 128 -9.13 1.43 13.87
C SER A 128 -10.45 1.28 13.09
N ILE A 129 -10.46 0.44 12.05
CA ILE A 129 -11.67 -0.05 11.42
C ILE A 129 -12.33 -1.08 12.36
N PRO A 130 -13.57 -0.85 12.84
CA PRO A 130 -14.18 -1.71 13.85
C PRO A 130 -14.28 -3.16 13.37
N HIS A 131 -13.71 -4.09 14.13
CA HIS A 131 -13.84 -5.53 13.89
C HIS A 131 -14.92 -6.09 14.82
N PRO A 132 -15.93 -6.84 14.33
CA PRO A 132 -17.10 -7.22 15.14
C PRO A 132 -16.78 -8.05 16.39
N ASN A 133 -15.62 -8.73 16.42
CA ASN A 133 -15.30 -9.74 17.43
C ASN A 133 -13.93 -9.53 18.11
N LYS A 134 -13.21 -8.44 17.80
CA LYS A 134 -11.86 -8.22 18.34
C LYS A 134 -11.62 -6.76 18.68
N ASN A 135 -11.05 -6.51 19.85
CA ASN A 135 -10.63 -5.18 20.27
C ASN A 135 -9.26 -4.80 19.67
N LEU A 136 -8.88 -3.52 19.79
CA LEU A 136 -7.63 -2.97 19.26
C LEU A 136 -6.40 -3.74 19.75
N LYS A 137 -6.36 -4.12 21.04
CA LYS A 137 -5.23 -4.87 21.63
C LYS A 137 -5.14 -6.30 21.10
N GLU A 138 -6.26 -6.97 20.85
CA GLU A 138 -6.30 -8.32 20.27
C GLU A 138 -5.85 -8.33 18.81
N LEU A 139 -6.25 -7.30 18.05
CA LEU A 139 -5.82 -7.13 16.67
C LEU A 139 -4.33 -6.76 16.58
N GLU A 140 -3.84 -5.93 17.51
CA GLU A 140 -2.40 -5.66 17.68
C GLU A 140 -1.64 -6.95 18.03
N TYR A 141 -2.13 -7.75 18.98
CA TYR A 141 -1.50 -9.00 19.41
C TYR A 141 -1.40 -10.04 18.29
N ASP A 142 -2.50 -10.30 17.58
CA ASP A 142 -2.50 -11.20 16.41
C ASP A 142 -1.53 -10.72 15.33
N PHE A 143 -1.48 -9.41 15.12
CA PHE A 143 -0.60 -8.78 14.15
C PHE A 143 0.88 -8.99 14.51
N TRP A 144 1.27 -8.71 15.76
CA TRP A 144 2.66 -8.87 16.20
C TRP A 144 3.14 -10.31 16.16
N ASN A 145 2.25 -11.28 16.41
CA ASN A 145 2.52 -12.71 16.23
C ASN A 145 2.68 -13.14 14.75
N ASP A 146 2.08 -12.41 13.81
CA ASP A 146 2.19 -12.66 12.36
C ASP A 146 3.43 -12.00 11.71
N VAL A 147 4.02 -10.99 12.37
CA VAL A 147 5.09 -10.12 11.84
C VAL A 147 6.49 -10.52 12.31
N LEU A 148 6.61 -11.24 13.43
CA LEU A 148 7.88 -11.77 13.94
C LEU A 148 7.77 -13.30 14.17
N PRO A 149 8.74 -14.13 13.77
CA PRO A 149 8.64 -15.57 13.97
C PRO A 149 9.28 -16.04 15.28
N GLU A 150 8.65 -17.00 15.98
CA GLU A 150 9.20 -17.57 17.21
C GLU A 150 10.40 -18.50 16.95
N LYS A 151 10.41 -19.22 15.82
CA LYS A 151 11.59 -19.77 15.12
C LYS A 151 11.21 -19.81 13.63
N ALA A 152 11.95 -19.15 12.74
CA ALA A 152 11.57 -18.79 11.34
C ALA A 152 11.05 -19.86 10.34
N LYS A 153 10.66 -21.08 10.74
CA LYS A 153 10.35 -22.19 9.83
C LYS A 153 9.34 -23.10 10.53
N LYS A 154 8.14 -23.30 9.99
CA LYS A 154 7.90 -24.64 9.45
C LYS A 154 6.89 -24.72 8.31
N ASN A 155 6.17 -23.66 7.96
CA ASN A 155 5.28 -23.69 6.80
C ASN A 155 5.17 -22.29 6.18
N TYR A 156 6.06 -21.96 5.25
CA TYR A 156 5.94 -20.79 4.37
C TYR A 156 4.75 -20.98 3.41
N LYS A 157 3.54 -20.91 3.94
CA LYS A 157 2.35 -20.47 3.21
C LYS A 157 2.28 -18.97 3.48
N THR A 158 2.38 -18.17 2.41
CA THR A 158 2.29 -16.70 2.39
C THR A 158 1.55 -16.11 3.59
N ASN A 159 2.25 -15.36 4.46
CA ASN A 159 1.59 -14.82 5.65
C ASN A 159 0.51 -13.80 5.23
N LYS A 160 -0.56 -13.71 6.02
CA LYS A 160 -1.70 -12.81 5.81
C LYS A 160 -1.26 -11.36 5.58
N TRP A 161 -0.15 -10.98 6.20
CA TRP A 161 0.45 -9.66 6.15
C TRP A 161 1.13 -9.31 4.82
N GLN A 162 1.96 -10.18 4.25
CA GLN A 162 2.57 -10.02 2.93
C GLN A 162 1.51 -9.80 1.87
N ASN A 163 0.43 -10.59 1.93
CA ASN A 163 -0.71 -10.44 1.03
C ASN A 163 -1.41 -9.09 1.21
N MET A 164 -1.53 -8.60 2.44
CA MET A 164 -2.11 -7.30 2.72
C MET A 164 -1.22 -6.16 2.21
N ILE A 165 0.10 -6.21 2.42
CA ILE A 165 1.05 -5.21 1.87
C ILE A 165 0.96 -5.22 0.35
N ILE A 166 1.04 -6.38 -0.29
CA ILE A 166 0.98 -6.46 -1.74
C ILE A 166 -0.34 -5.88 -2.27
N ARG A 167 -1.46 -6.21 -1.61
CA ARG A 167 -2.77 -5.66 -1.98
C ARG A 167 -2.82 -4.13 -1.82
N ASP A 168 -2.35 -3.60 -0.70
CA ASP A 168 -2.26 -2.17 -0.45
C ASP A 168 -1.42 -1.47 -1.54
N GLN A 169 -0.24 -2.02 -1.85
CA GLN A 169 0.65 -1.45 -2.86
C GLN A 169 0.09 -1.58 -4.28
N GLN A 170 -0.72 -2.61 -4.58
CA GLN A 170 -1.49 -2.71 -5.82
C GLN A 170 -2.53 -1.59 -5.96
N HIS A 171 -3.28 -1.28 -4.89
CA HIS A 171 -4.25 -0.19 -4.90
C HIS A 171 -3.59 1.17 -5.09
N LYS A 172 -2.46 1.41 -4.40
CA LYS A 172 -1.66 2.63 -4.55
C LYS A 172 -1.06 2.77 -5.95
N LEU A 173 -0.55 1.69 -6.52
CA LEU A 173 -0.06 1.66 -7.90
C LEU A 173 -1.15 2.15 -8.87
N VAL A 174 -2.36 1.60 -8.77
CA VAL A 174 -3.49 1.98 -9.63
C VAL A 174 -3.91 3.44 -9.40
N SER A 175 -4.00 3.89 -8.14
CA SER A 175 -4.32 5.28 -7.80
C SER A 175 -3.30 6.25 -8.42
N ASN A 176 -2.01 6.00 -8.22
CA ASN A 176 -0.96 6.88 -8.70
C ASN A 176 -0.84 6.87 -10.22
N MET A 177 -0.99 5.72 -10.88
CA MET A 177 -1.06 5.67 -12.34
C MET A 177 -2.27 6.46 -12.87
N THR A 178 -3.40 6.42 -12.16
CA THR A 178 -4.58 7.23 -12.51
C THR A 178 -4.30 8.72 -12.31
N TYR A 179 -3.61 9.12 -11.23
CA TYR A 179 -3.20 10.50 -11.00
C TYR A 179 -2.18 11.01 -12.03
N ILE A 180 -1.19 10.18 -12.42
CA ILE A 180 -0.27 10.47 -13.53
C ILE A 180 -1.06 10.68 -14.83
N THR A 181 -2.03 9.80 -15.11
CA THR A 181 -2.91 9.93 -16.27
C THR A 181 -3.69 11.24 -16.24
N ALA A 182 -4.21 11.64 -15.08
CA ALA A 182 -4.96 12.87 -14.88
C ALA A 182 -4.10 14.11 -15.16
N THR A 183 -2.95 14.19 -14.49
CA THR A 183 -2.03 15.34 -14.55
C THR A 183 -1.43 15.53 -15.95
N LYS A 184 -0.94 14.46 -16.58
CA LYS A 184 -0.32 14.52 -17.92
C LYS A 184 -1.32 14.82 -19.04
N ASN A 185 -2.61 14.61 -18.80
CA ASN A 185 -3.66 14.84 -19.79
C ASN A 185 -4.58 16.01 -19.42
N ASN A 186 -4.17 16.88 -18.49
CA ASN A 186 -4.89 18.08 -18.08
C ASN A 186 -6.34 17.80 -17.62
N ALA A 187 -6.53 16.77 -16.79
CA ALA A 187 -7.82 16.56 -16.13
C ALA A 187 -8.19 17.79 -15.29
N ILE A 188 -9.48 18.14 -15.31
CA ILE A 188 -10.09 19.18 -14.48
C ILE A 188 -10.12 18.72 -13.02
N GLY A 189 -10.45 17.45 -12.82
CA GLY A 189 -10.69 16.86 -11.51
C GLY A 189 -11.12 15.41 -11.63
N PHE A 190 -11.77 14.89 -10.59
CA PHE A 190 -12.34 13.56 -10.59
C PHE A 190 -13.60 13.47 -9.74
N ILE A 191 -14.44 12.50 -10.06
CA ILE A 191 -15.51 12.02 -9.18
C ILE A 191 -14.98 10.85 -8.37
N TRP A 192 -15.17 10.92 -7.06
CA TRP A 192 -14.84 9.80 -6.16
C TRP A 192 -15.85 8.67 -6.34
N LYS A 193 -15.36 7.46 -6.67
CA LYS A 193 -16.20 6.27 -6.87
C LYS A 193 -15.75 5.14 -5.95
N ASN A 194 -16.61 4.71 -5.05
CA ASN A 194 -16.40 3.53 -4.21
C ASN A 194 -17.01 2.27 -4.88
N ARG A 195 -16.70 1.10 -4.32
CA ARG A 195 -17.20 -0.20 -4.83
C ARG A 195 -18.65 -0.50 -4.45
N LYS A 196 -19.30 0.33 -3.63
CA LYS A 196 -20.64 0.12 -3.08
C LYS A 196 -20.86 -1.26 -2.44
N ASP A 197 -19.79 -1.85 -1.88
CA ASP A 197 -19.86 -3.14 -1.21
C ASP A 197 -19.77 -3.00 0.32
N ILE A 198 -20.03 -4.09 1.03
CA ILE A 198 -20.08 -4.11 2.50
C ILE A 198 -18.75 -3.76 3.18
N ARG A 199 -17.64 -3.68 2.46
CA ARG A 199 -16.30 -3.38 3.00
C ARG A 199 -15.90 -1.92 2.80
N VAL A 200 -16.73 -1.09 2.17
CA VAL A 200 -16.45 0.34 2.05
C VAL A 200 -16.65 0.99 3.42
N VAL A 201 -15.61 1.66 3.91
CA VAL A 201 -15.66 2.37 5.20
C VAL A 201 -16.73 3.46 5.17
N GLY A 202 -17.58 3.46 6.18
CA GLY A 202 -18.75 4.34 6.31
C GLY A 202 -20.04 3.80 5.69
N ASN A 203 -20.05 2.58 5.12
CA ASN A 203 -21.28 1.96 4.60
C ASN A 203 -22.21 1.60 5.76
N PRO A 204 -23.39 2.24 5.92
CA PRO A 204 -24.26 2.03 7.07
C PRO A 204 -24.73 0.58 7.26
N SER A 205 -24.82 -0.19 6.16
CA SER A 205 -25.19 -1.61 6.16
C SER A 205 -23.98 -2.54 5.96
N GLY A 206 -22.76 -2.02 6.09
CA GLY A 206 -21.52 -2.74 5.85
C GLY A 206 -20.85 -3.24 7.13
N LEU A 207 -19.71 -3.91 6.94
CA LEU A 207 -18.83 -4.37 8.01
C LEU A 207 -18.21 -3.20 8.79
N TYR A 208 -18.10 -2.02 8.15
CA TYR A 208 -17.39 -0.86 8.67
C TYR A 208 -18.28 0.39 8.58
N PRO A 209 -19.32 0.52 9.42
CA PRO A 209 -20.36 1.53 9.24
C PRO A 209 -19.94 2.96 9.59
N LYS A 210 -18.83 3.13 10.30
CA LYS A 210 -18.27 4.44 10.68
C LYS A 210 -16.81 4.51 10.23
N GLY A 211 -16.42 5.67 9.72
CA GLY A 211 -15.00 6.01 9.55
C GLY A 211 -14.42 6.55 10.85
N ASP A 212 -13.10 6.61 10.91
CA ASP A 212 -12.35 7.23 12.02
C ASP A 212 -11.54 8.44 11.52
N LYS A 213 -10.77 9.07 12.41
CA LYS A 213 -9.96 10.26 12.08
C LYS A 213 -8.87 10.00 11.04
N MET A 214 -8.41 8.74 10.92
CA MET A 214 -7.30 8.35 10.04
C MET A 214 -7.80 7.77 8.70
N HIS A 215 -8.95 7.11 8.71
CA HIS A 215 -9.57 6.42 7.58
C HIS A 215 -11.03 6.87 7.50
N ASN A 216 -11.19 8.16 7.24
CA ASN A 216 -12.44 8.90 7.11
C ASN A 216 -13.58 8.15 6.40
N ASN A 217 -14.80 8.69 6.47
CA ASN A 217 -15.97 8.07 5.84
C ASN A 217 -15.92 8.15 4.29
N HIS A 218 -15.52 7.06 3.63
CA HIS A 218 -15.45 6.98 2.16
C HIS A 218 -16.82 6.78 1.51
N TRP A 219 -17.80 6.27 2.24
CA TRP A 219 -19.18 6.16 1.77
C TRP A 219 -19.77 7.53 1.44
N GLN A 220 -19.56 8.52 2.31
CA GLN A 220 -20.00 9.91 2.13
C GLN A 220 -19.27 10.66 1.00
N ARG A 221 -18.22 10.08 0.42
CA ARG A 221 -17.49 10.68 -0.70
C ARG A 221 -17.99 10.20 -2.05
N GLU A 222 -18.80 9.15 -2.11
CA GLU A 222 -19.37 8.63 -3.37
C GLU A 222 -20.04 9.75 -4.17
N GLY A 223 -19.62 9.92 -5.42
CA GLY A 223 -20.20 10.90 -6.34
C GLY A 223 -19.67 12.32 -6.17
N LYS A 224 -18.90 12.62 -5.12
CA LYS A 224 -18.38 13.98 -4.90
C LYS A 224 -17.31 14.34 -5.93
N LEU A 225 -17.37 15.57 -6.40
CA LEU A 225 -16.38 16.18 -7.29
C LEU A 225 -15.22 16.77 -6.49
N TYR A 226 -14.01 16.46 -6.95
CA TYR A 226 -12.76 17.03 -6.45
C TYR A 226 -11.99 17.64 -7.61
N LEU A 227 -11.53 18.89 -7.46
CA LEU A 227 -10.79 19.60 -8.49
C LEU A 227 -9.27 19.43 -8.32
N PHE A 228 -8.54 19.34 -9.42
CA PHE A 228 -7.09 19.48 -9.37
C PHE A 228 -6.74 20.96 -9.39
N ARG A 229 -6.09 21.46 -8.32
CA ARG A 229 -5.72 22.87 -8.14
C ARG A 229 -4.95 23.45 -9.34
N ASN A 230 -4.08 22.62 -9.92
CA ASN A 230 -3.23 23.00 -11.06
C ASN A 230 -3.85 22.69 -12.43
N SER A 231 -5.15 22.37 -12.50
CA SER A 231 -5.83 22.11 -13.77
C SER A 231 -5.84 23.35 -14.66
N GLU A 232 -5.70 23.14 -15.96
CA GLU A 232 -5.68 24.22 -16.94
C GLU A 232 -7.01 25.00 -16.96
N ALA A 233 -8.13 24.31 -16.69
CA ALA A 233 -9.45 24.93 -16.61
C ALA A 233 -9.56 25.97 -15.48
N LEU A 234 -8.93 25.71 -14.31
CA LEU A 234 -8.84 26.70 -13.23
C LEU A 234 -7.92 27.86 -13.61
N LYS A 235 -6.73 27.56 -14.16
CA LYS A 235 -5.75 28.58 -14.57
C LYS A 235 -6.33 29.56 -15.61
N LYS A 236 -7.11 29.04 -16.56
CA LYS A 236 -7.78 29.84 -17.60
C LYS A 236 -9.04 30.56 -17.11
N GLY A 237 -9.47 30.33 -15.87
CA GLY A 237 -10.70 30.90 -15.31
C GLY A 237 -11.98 30.34 -15.92
N LEU A 238 -11.94 29.14 -16.51
CA LEU A 238 -13.12 28.46 -17.06
C LEU A 238 -14.02 27.86 -15.97
N ILE A 239 -13.40 27.50 -14.85
CA ILE A 239 -14.08 27.05 -13.64
C ILE A 239 -13.56 27.79 -12.41
N LYS A 240 -14.33 27.76 -11.33
CA LYS A 240 -13.96 28.30 -10.01
C LYS A 240 -14.28 27.32 -8.90
N LYS A 241 -13.53 27.35 -7.80
CA LYS A 241 -13.92 26.62 -6.59
C LYS A 241 -15.16 27.26 -5.97
N THR A 242 -16.11 26.43 -5.56
CA THR A 242 -17.28 26.81 -4.76
C THR A 242 -17.20 26.12 -3.40
N LYS A 243 -18.09 26.49 -2.47
CA LYS A 243 -18.15 25.87 -1.13
C LYS A 243 -18.45 24.36 -1.17
N ASP A 244 -19.14 23.90 -2.21
CA ASP A 244 -19.63 22.53 -2.34
C ASP A 244 -18.62 21.58 -3.00
N VAL A 245 -17.44 22.10 -3.38
CA VAL A 245 -16.40 21.38 -4.12
C VAL A 245 -15.04 21.57 -3.45
N HIS A 246 -14.35 20.46 -3.20
CA HIS A 246 -13.03 20.45 -2.58
C HIS A 246 -11.93 20.29 -3.63
N TYR A 247 -10.72 20.71 -3.28
CA TYR A 247 -9.54 20.32 -4.06
C TYR A 247 -9.09 18.91 -3.69
N ALA A 248 -8.45 18.24 -4.64
CA ALA A 248 -7.90 16.89 -4.46
C ALA A 248 -6.83 16.82 -3.36
N ASP A 249 -6.09 17.91 -3.15
CA ASP A 249 -5.05 18.04 -2.12
C ASP A 249 -5.60 18.40 -0.73
N GLU A 250 -6.90 18.69 -0.61
CA GLU A 250 -7.60 18.91 0.66
C GLU A 250 -8.11 17.60 1.28
N ILE A 251 -7.89 16.46 0.62
CA ILE A 251 -8.33 15.15 1.12
C ILE A 251 -7.29 14.61 2.10
N GLU A 252 -7.63 14.65 3.39
CA GLU A 252 -6.72 14.36 4.50
C GLU A 252 -6.07 12.97 4.46
N ASP A 253 -6.83 11.93 4.14
CA ASP A 253 -6.35 10.54 4.06
C ASP A 253 -5.89 10.14 2.64
N GLY A 254 -5.90 11.08 1.69
CA GLY A 254 -5.39 10.91 0.34
C GLY A 254 -6.41 10.49 -0.73
N LEU A 255 -5.92 10.36 -1.96
CA LEU A 255 -6.72 10.07 -3.15
C LEU A 255 -7.39 8.67 -3.10
N PRO A 256 -8.45 8.42 -3.89
CA PRO A 256 -9.08 7.10 -3.98
C PRO A 256 -8.07 5.98 -4.26
N GLY A 257 -7.99 4.99 -3.38
CA GLY A 257 -7.06 3.86 -3.49
C GLY A 257 -5.72 4.06 -2.77
N ILE A 258 -5.47 5.23 -2.17
CA ILE A 258 -4.29 5.51 -1.33
C ILE A 258 -4.45 5.01 0.12
N PRO A 259 -5.59 5.25 0.81
CA PRO A 259 -5.78 4.71 2.16
C PRO A 259 -5.67 3.18 2.16
N ILE A 260 -5.21 2.61 3.27
CA ILE A 260 -5.02 1.16 3.38
C ILE A 260 -6.33 0.43 3.15
N ASN A 261 -6.34 -0.60 2.29
CA ASN A 261 -7.55 -1.33 1.91
C ASN A 261 -8.69 -0.47 1.33
N CYS A 262 -8.39 0.74 0.87
CA CYS A 262 -9.35 1.59 0.21
C CYS A 262 -9.92 0.88 -1.02
N ARG A 263 -11.24 0.88 -1.14
CA ARG A 263 -11.99 0.28 -2.25
C ARG A 263 -12.52 1.35 -3.20
N CYS A 264 -11.86 2.50 -3.26
CA CYS A 264 -12.29 3.63 -4.06
C CYS A 264 -11.39 3.82 -5.29
N THR A 265 -11.92 4.48 -6.29
CA THR A 265 -11.28 4.80 -7.57
C THR A 265 -11.66 6.22 -7.99
N MET A 266 -10.86 6.80 -8.88
CA MET A 266 -11.16 8.09 -9.49
C MET A 266 -11.85 7.88 -10.85
N ARG A 267 -12.96 8.57 -11.09
CA ARG A 267 -13.47 8.81 -12.45
C ARG A 267 -13.02 10.20 -12.88
N LEU A 268 -12.04 10.26 -13.77
CA LEU A 268 -11.44 11.52 -14.23
C LEU A 268 -12.43 12.33 -15.08
N ILE A 269 -12.35 13.65 -14.93
CA ILE A 269 -13.12 14.63 -15.68
C ILE A 269 -12.13 15.46 -16.50
N TYR A 270 -12.29 15.48 -17.81
CA TYR A 270 -11.41 16.21 -18.72
C TYR A 270 -12.11 17.40 -19.38
N ARG A 271 -13.44 17.35 -19.52
CA ARG A 271 -14.22 18.33 -20.28
C ARG A 271 -15.31 18.96 -19.42
N LEU A 272 -15.63 20.22 -19.69
CA LEU A 272 -16.60 21.00 -18.92
C LEU A 272 -18.01 20.38 -18.94
N TYR A 273 -18.40 19.78 -20.07
CA TYR A 273 -19.68 19.07 -20.16
C TYR A 273 -19.73 17.79 -19.32
N GLU A 274 -18.58 17.17 -18.99
CA GLU A 274 -18.50 15.96 -18.15
C GLU A 274 -18.69 16.27 -16.64
N ILE A 275 -18.66 17.55 -16.25
CA ILE A 275 -18.98 18.01 -14.89
C ILE A 275 -20.46 17.69 -14.59
N PRO A 276 -20.77 16.99 -13.47
CA PRO A 276 -22.14 16.65 -13.11
C PRO A 276 -23.06 17.88 -12.96
N ALA A 277 -24.36 17.68 -13.19
CA ALA A 277 -25.35 18.76 -13.21
C ALA A 277 -25.38 19.55 -11.91
N GLU A 278 -25.29 18.86 -10.77
CA GLU A 278 -25.26 19.41 -9.42
C GLU A 278 -24.04 20.30 -9.15
N TYR A 279 -22.97 20.19 -9.94
CA TYR A 279 -21.75 20.99 -9.83
C TYR A 279 -21.59 22.01 -10.97
N LYS A 280 -22.61 22.25 -11.79
CA LYS A 280 -22.50 23.22 -12.91
C LYS A 280 -22.26 24.66 -12.47
N ASN A 281 -22.57 24.99 -11.21
CA ASN A 281 -22.29 26.30 -10.61
C ASN A 281 -20.78 26.66 -10.54
N ILE A 282 -19.88 25.69 -10.73
CA ILE A 282 -18.45 25.94 -10.82
C ILE A 282 -18.01 26.50 -12.18
N ILE A 283 -18.81 26.33 -13.23
CA ILE A 283 -18.48 26.80 -14.57
C ILE A 283 -18.72 28.31 -14.62
N THR A 284 -17.70 29.07 -15.03
CA THR A 284 -17.81 30.54 -15.14
C THR A 284 -18.52 30.94 -16.43
N LYS A 285 -18.91 32.21 -16.57
CA LYS A 285 -19.43 32.73 -17.85
C LYS A 285 -18.48 32.43 -19.02
N LYS A 286 -17.18 32.66 -18.80
CA LYS A 286 -16.13 32.30 -19.76
C LYS A 286 -16.11 30.80 -20.02
N GLY A 287 -16.27 29.95 -19.00
CA GLY A 287 -16.35 28.50 -19.19
C GLY A 287 -17.53 28.06 -20.06
N LEU A 288 -18.69 28.72 -19.95
CA LEU A 288 -19.88 28.41 -20.74
C LEU A 288 -19.70 28.67 -22.24
N GLU A 289 -18.83 29.62 -22.61
CA GLU A 289 -18.47 29.88 -24.01
C GLU A 289 -17.67 28.72 -24.64
N TYR A 290 -17.10 27.82 -23.81
CA TYR A 290 -16.29 26.67 -24.22
C TYR A 290 -16.93 25.31 -23.87
N SER A 291 -18.11 25.29 -23.25
CA SER A 291 -18.77 24.08 -22.75
C SER A 291 -19.74 23.48 -23.75
#